data_AF-A0A7C5KM10-F1
#
_entry.id   AF-A0A7C5KM10-F1
#
_cell.length_a   1.000
_cell.length_b   1.000
_cell.length_c   1.000
_cell.angle_alpha   90.00
_cell.angle_beta   90.00
_cell.angle_gamma   90.00
#
_symmetry.space_group_name_H-M   'P 1'
#
loop_
_entity.id
_entity.type
_entity.pdbx_description
1 polymer ?
#
loop_
_entity_poly.entity_id
_entity_poly.type
_entity_poly.pdbx_seq_one_letter_code
_entity_poly.pdbx_strand_id
1 'polypeptide(L)'
;MARRRRGRPVHGWLALDKPVGMTSTRAVGIVRRLFDAQKAGHAGTLDPLASGLLPIALGEATKTVSFAMDGIKVYRFTVRWGVETDTDDGEGNEVKISDKRPSAAQIEAILPDFTGIISQVPPKFSAIKVAGERAYDMARDGEDFTLEPRNIEIDALRLT
;
A
#
# COMPACT_ATOMS: atom_id res chain seq x y z
N MET A 1 -12.95 36.65 -9.02
CA MET A 1 -11.75 36.06 -9.64
C MET A 1 -11.30 34.86 -8.82
N ALA A 2 -11.13 33.67 -9.41
CA ALA A 2 -10.66 32.50 -8.69
C ALA A 2 -9.26 32.76 -8.11
N ARG A 3 -9.08 32.50 -6.80
CA ARG A 3 -7.80 32.70 -6.11
C ARG A 3 -6.70 31.91 -6.83
N ARG A 4 -5.68 32.62 -7.33
CA ARG A 4 -4.53 32.03 -8.02
C ARG A 4 -3.87 31.02 -7.08
N ARG A 5 -3.70 29.78 -7.54
CA ARG A 5 -3.04 28.72 -6.75
C ARG A 5 -1.59 29.15 -6.48
N ARG A 6 -1.15 29.06 -5.22
CA ARG A 6 0.25 29.33 -4.82
C ARG A 6 1.16 28.23 -5.36
N GLY A 7 2.36 28.62 -5.81
CA GLY A 7 3.39 27.72 -6.35
C GLY A 7 3.53 27.76 -7.88
N ARG A 8 4.55 27.05 -8.38
CA ARG A 8 4.87 26.81 -9.80
C ARG A 8 3.89 25.81 -10.45
N PRO A 9 3.44 26.05 -11.69
CA PRO A 9 2.63 25.11 -12.46
C PRO A 9 3.51 23.99 -13.04
N VAL A 10 4.09 23.16 -12.18
CA VAL A 10 4.87 21.98 -12.58
C VAL A 10 3.91 20.84 -12.92
N HIS A 11 4.16 20.17 -14.04
CA HIS A 11 3.34 19.07 -14.55
C HIS A 11 4.23 17.88 -14.89
N GLY A 12 3.87 16.70 -14.41
CA GLY A 12 4.61 15.47 -14.72
C GLY A 12 4.55 14.44 -13.61
N TRP A 13 5.26 13.35 -13.82
CA TRP A 13 5.41 12.26 -12.87
C TRP A 13 6.82 12.22 -12.31
N LEU A 14 6.93 11.91 -11.01
CA LEU A 14 8.17 11.58 -10.34
C LEU A 14 8.06 10.15 -9.83
N ALA A 15 8.97 9.28 -10.28
CA ALA A 15 9.18 7.97 -9.70
C ALA A 15 10.05 8.13 -8.45
N LEU A 16 9.44 8.22 -7.27
CA LEU A 16 10.18 8.32 -6.02
C LEU A 16 10.47 6.92 -5.49
N ASP A 17 11.72 6.63 -5.12
CA ASP A 17 12.03 5.51 -4.24
C ASP A 17 11.77 5.95 -2.79
N LYS A 18 10.63 5.54 -2.23
CA LYS A 18 10.20 5.91 -0.88
C LYS A 18 11.05 5.13 0.13
N PRO A 19 11.72 5.78 1.10
CA PRO A 19 12.43 5.06 2.14
C PRO A 19 11.47 4.41 3.15
N VAL A 20 12.00 3.43 3.89
CA VAL A 20 11.35 2.85 5.08
C VAL A 20 11.16 3.93 6.16
N GLY A 21 10.09 3.82 6.94
CA GLY A 21 9.72 4.74 8.03
C GLY A 21 9.03 6.04 7.57
N MET A 22 8.81 6.20 6.26
CA MET A 22 8.15 7.38 5.70
C MET A 22 6.74 7.04 5.21
N THR A 23 5.74 7.82 5.61
CA THR A 23 4.39 7.72 5.04
C THR A 23 4.34 8.28 3.61
N SER A 24 3.49 7.70 2.76
CA SER A 24 3.29 8.19 1.39
C SER A 24 2.85 9.67 1.35
N THR A 25 2.01 10.10 2.30
CA THR A 25 1.59 11.51 2.43
C THR A 25 2.76 12.44 2.73
N ARG A 26 3.68 12.04 3.64
CA ARG A 26 4.88 12.82 3.96
C ARG A 26 5.79 12.96 2.72
N ALA A 27 5.97 11.88 1.97
CA ALA A 27 6.74 11.88 0.72
C ALA A 27 6.17 12.87 -0.30
N VAL A 28 4.86 12.84 -0.55
CA VAL A 28 4.18 13.80 -1.43
C VAL A 28 4.36 15.24 -0.96
N GLY A 29 4.27 15.50 0.35
CA GLY A 29 4.47 16.81 0.94
C GLY A 29 5.89 17.36 0.70
N ILE A 30 6.91 16.51 0.86
CA ILE A 30 8.31 16.86 0.58
C ILE A 30 8.49 17.18 -0.90
N VAL A 31 8.06 16.30 -1.79
CA VAL A 31 8.20 16.50 -3.25
C VAL A 31 7.46 17.76 -3.70
N ARG A 32 6.23 17.98 -3.24
CA ARG A 32 5.48 19.19 -3.57
C ARG A 32 6.25 20.45 -3.16
N ARG A 33 6.86 20.47 -1.97
CA ARG A 33 7.66 21.60 -1.49
C ARG A 33 8.93 21.80 -2.30
N LEU A 34 9.65 20.72 -2.63
CA LEU A 34 10.90 20.80 -3.42
C LEU A 34 10.69 21.41 -4.81
N PHE A 35 9.56 21.09 -5.45
CA PHE A 35 9.21 21.63 -6.77
C PHE A 35 8.41 22.95 -6.70
N ASP A 36 8.10 23.44 -5.50
CA ASP A 36 7.12 24.52 -5.26
C ASP A 36 5.81 24.26 -6.04
N ALA A 37 5.35 23.01 -6.11
CA ALA A 37 4.28 22.63 -7.02
C ALA A 37 2.89 23.05 -6.49
N GLN A 38 2.06 23.59 -7.39
CA GLN A 38 0.68 23.98 -7.06
C GLN A 38 -0.18 22.81 -6.58
N LYS A 39 0.05 21.60 -7.13
CA LYS A 39 -0.72 20.39 -6.83
C LYS A 39 0.21 19.17 -6.90
N ALA A 40 0.02 18.23 -5.99
CA ALA A 40 0.68 16.93 -6.01
C ALA A 40 -0.27 15.83 -5.50
N GLY A 41 -0.06 14.59 -5.93
CA GLY A 41 -0.75 13.38 -5.46
C GLY A 41 0.10 12.15 -5.76
N HIS A 42 -0.31 10.96 -5.32
CA HIS A 42 0.41 9.71 -5.59
C HIS A 42 -0.52 8.60 -6.14
N ALA A 43 0.06 7.61 -6.82
CA ALA A 43 -0.65 6.48 -7.43
C ALA A 43 -0.38 5.15 -6.75
N GLY A 44 -0.67 5.09 -5.45
CA GLY A 44 -0.58 3.89 -4.63
C GLY A 44 0.01 4.23 -3.29
N THR A 45 -0.63 3.83 -2.21
CA THR A 45 -0.07 3.98 -0.87
C THR A 45 0.94 2.85 -0.65
N LEU A 46 2.13 3.20 -0.19
CA LEU A 46 3.06 2.27 0.45
C LEU A 46 3.03 2.52 1.95
N ASP A 47 2.99 1.45 2.72
CA ASP A 47 3.02 1.47 4.18
C ASP A 47 4.36 2.03 4.68
N PRO A 48 4.42 2.53 5.94
CA PRO A 48 5.64 3.07 6.51
C PRO A 48 6.80 2.08 6.47
N LEU A 49 6.57 0.81 6.83
CA LEU A 49 7.58 -0.26 6.80
C LEU A 49 8.08 -0.62 5.39
N ALA A 50 7.32 -0.30 4.34
CA ALA A 50 7.70 -0.61 2.97
C ALA A 50 8.67 0.43 2.40
N SER A 51 9.50 0.02 1.45
CA SER A 51 10.26 0.93 0.57
C SER A 51 9.96 0.65 -0.90
N GLY A 52 10.47 1.48 -1.79
CA GLY A 52 10.35 1.27 -3.23
C GLY A 52 9.49 2.31 -3.93
N LEU A 53 9.02 1.97 -5.13
CA LEU A 53 8.41 2.91 -6.06
C LEU A 53 7.10 3.52 -5.54
N LEU A 54 7.11 4.83 -5.32
CA LEU A 54 5.94 5.67 -5.08
C LEU A 54 5.79 6.67 -6.24
N PRO A 55 4.89 6.42 -7.23
CA PRO A 55 4.66 7.36 -8.31
C PRO A 55 3.94 8.62 -7.80
N ILE A 56 4.58 9.78 -7.96
CA ILE A 56 4.04 11.08 -7.52
C ILE A 56 3.69 11.91 -8.75
N ALA A 57 2.44 12.28 -8.88
CA ALA A 57 1.93 13.15 -9.93
C ALA A 57 1.94 14.61 -9.49
N LEU A 58 2.43 15.50 -10.36
CA LEU A 58 2.45 16.95 -10.16
C LEU A 58 1.50 17.65 -11.13
N GLY A 59 0.77 18.65 -10.63
CA GLY A 59 -0.10 19.49 -11.45
C GLY A 59 -1.12 18.69 -12.26
N GLU A 60 -1.15 18.90 -13.57
CA GLU A 60 -2.12 18.26 -14.48
C GLU A 60 -1.99 16.73 -14.53
N ALA A 61 -0.79 16.18 -14.28
CA ALA A 61 -0.58 14.73 -14.21
C ALA A 61 -1.42 14.07 -13.11
N THR A 62 -1.87 14.82 -12.10
CA THR A 62 -2.78 14.27 -11.08
C THR A 62 -4.11 13.81 -11.64
N LYS A 63 -4.50 14.27 -12.84
CA LYS A 63 -5.69 13.80 -13.56
C LYS A 63 -5.52 12.38 -14.11
N THR A 64 -4.28 11.88 -14.23
CA THR A 64 -3.99 10.56 -14.78
C THR A 64 -3.67 9.53 -13.69
N VAL A 65 -3.91 9.85 -12.41
CA VAL A 65 -3.59 8.96 -11.28
C VAL A 65 -4.38 7.65 -11.33
N SER A 66 -5.65 7.68 -11.76
CA SER A 66 -6.46 6.46 -11.90
C SER A 66 -5.82 5.44 -12.82
N PHE A 67 -5.30 5.86 -13.98
CA PHE A 67 -4.62 4.96 -14.92
C PHE A 67 -3.36 4.32 -14.35
N ALA A 68 -2.65 5.02 -13.46
CA ALA A 68 -1.47 4.47 -12.78
C ALA A 68 -1.84 3.54 -11.61
N MET A 69 -3.03 3.73 -11.01
CA MET A 69 -3.53 2.83 -9.97
C MET A 69 -3.84 1.44 -10.51
N ASP A 70 -4.37 1.38 -11.75
CA ASP A 70 -4.75 0.14 -12.44
C ASP A 70 -3.55 -0.66 -12.99
N GLY A 71 -2.33 -0.11 -12.88
CA GLY A 71 -1.12 -0.78 -13.33
C GLY A 71 -0.69 -1.94 -12.44
N ILE A 72 -0.03 -2.93 -13.05
CA ILE A 72 0.56 -4.08 -12.36
C ILE A 72 1.59 -3.60 -11.33
N LYS A 73 1.58 -4.25 -10.15
CA LYS A 73 2.51 -3.96 -9.05
C LYS A 73 3.29 -5.22 -8.71
N VAL A 74 4.59 -5.06 -8.50
CA VAL A 74 5.49 -6.15 -8.14
C VAL A 74 6.06 -5.85 -6.77
N TYR A 75 6.00 -6.84 -5.89
CA TYR A 75 6.46 -6.73 -4.51
C TYR A 75 7.53 -7.80 -4.23
N ARG A 76 8.49 -7.43 -3.39
CA ARG A 76 9.40 -8.38 -2.73
C ARG A 76 9.25 -8.16 -1.23
N PHE A 77 9.00 -9.25 -0.52
CA PHE A 77 8.79 -9.21 0.93
C PHE A 77 9.36 -10.48 1.56
N THR A 78 9.49 -10.44 2.89
CA THR A 78 9.91 -11.57 3.72
C THR A 78 8.83 -11.87 4.74
N VAL A 79 8.56 -13.15 5.01
CA VAL A 79 7.58 -13.59 5.99
C VAL A 79 8.28 -14.22 7.19
N ARG A 80 7.88 -13.84 8.40
CA ARG A 80 8.31 -14.50 9.64
C ARG A 80 7.31 -15.60 9.98
N TRP A 81 7.72 -16.86 9.81
CA TRP A 81 6.88 -18.00 10.19
C TRP A 81 6.75 -18.16 11.70
N GLY A 82 5.55 -18.54 12.15
CA GLY A 82 5.28 -18.88 13.55
C GLY A 82 4.77 -17.74 14.42
N VAL A 83 4.53 -16.56 13.85
CA VAL A 83 3.94 -15.42 14.55
C VAL A 83 2.87 -14.79 13.66
N GLU A 84 1.73 -14.48 14.27
CA GLU A 84 0.64 -13.68 13.70
C GLU A 84 0.58 -12.36 14.46
N THR A 85 0.41 -11.23 13.77
CA THR A 85 0.28 -9.90 14.37
C THR A 85 -1.07 -9.27 14.05
N ASP A 86 -1.54 -8.34 14.88
CA ASP A 86 -2.81 -7.63 14.68
C ASP A 86 -2.86 -6.73 13.43
N THR A 87 -1.70 -6.38 12.87
CA THR A 87 -1.55 -5.56 11.66
C THR A 87 -1.14 -6.34 10.40
N ASP A 88 -0.99 -7.67 10.49
CA ASP A 88 -0.44 -8.54 9.43
C ASP A 88 1.00 -8.18 8.98
N ASP A 89 1.71 -7.37 9.76
CA ASP A 89 3.08 -6.94 9.47
C ASP A 89 3.98 -6.92 10.72
N GLY A 90 5.22 -6.45 10.55
CA GLY A 90 6.22 -6.40 11.62
C GLY A 90 6.07 -5.23 12.60
N GLU A 91 5.08 -4.34 12.43
CA GLU A 91 4.84 -3.19 13.31
C GLU A 91 3.76 -3.46 14.37
N GLY A 92 2.98 -4.55 14.22
CA GLY A 92 1.90 -4.93 15.12
C GLY A 92 2.30 -5.72 16.37
N ASN A 93 1.32 -5.95 17.24
CA ASN A 93 1.49 -6.80 18.43
C ASN A 93 1.28 -8.27 18.06
N GLU A 94 2.09 -9.16 18.63
CA GLU A 94 1.92 -10.60 18.44
C GLU A 94 0.57 -11.06 19.07
N VAL A 95 -0.31 -11.65 18.26
CA VAL A 95 -1.63 -12.17 18.68
C VAL A 95 -1.66 -13.69 18.74
N LYS A 96 -0.74 -14.36 18.04
CA LYS A 96 -0.64 -15.82 18.02
C LYS A 96 0.78 -16.28 17.74
N ILE A 97 1.18 -17.38 18.38
CA ILE A 97 2.50 -17.98 18.22
C ILE A 97 2.34 -19.46 17.84
N SER A 98 3.25 -19.97 17.00
CA SER A 98 3.35 -21.36 16.62
C SER A 98 4.81 -21.79 16.41
N ASP A 99 5.12 -23.02 16.77
CA ASP A 99 6.44 -23.64 16.52
C ASP A 99 6.61 -24.16 15.09
N LYS A 100 5.56 -24.11 14.26
CA LYS A 100 5.62 -24.58 12.86
C LYS A 100 6.60 -23.74 12.04
N ARG A 101 7.54 -24.40 11.36
CA ARG A 101 8.46 -23.79 10.40
C ARG A 101 8.43 -24.63 9.11
N PRO A 102 7.65 -24.21 8.09
CA PRO A 102 7.55 -24.99 6.86
C PRO A 102 8.89 -24.99 6.12
N SER A 103 9.21 -26.10 5.49
CA SER A 103 10.34 -26.18 4.56
C SER A 103 10.04 -25.41 3.27
N ALA A 104 11.09 -25.07 2.50
CA ALA A 104 10.92 -24.45 1.19
C ALA A 104 9.98 -25.29 0.28
N ALA A 105 10.15 -26.60 0.25
CA ALA A 105 9.30 -27.51 -0.53
C ALA A 105 7.83 -27.48 -0.07
N GLN A 106 7.56 -27.34 1.23
CA GLN A 106 6.19 -27.20 1.74
C GLN A 106 5.56 -25.86 1.33
N ILE A 107 6.34 -24.78 1.29
CA ILE A 107 5.88 -23.47 0.82
C ILE A 107 5.60 -23.52 -0.68
N GLU A 108 6.56 -24.02 -1.48
CA GLU A 108 6.43 -24.12 -2.93
C GLU A 108 5.22 -24.95 -3.35
N ALA A 109 4.89 -26.01 -2.60
CA ALA A 109 3.73 -26.85 -2.87
C ALA A 109 2.38 -26.11 -2.75
N ILE A 110 2.29 -25.03 -1.96
CA ILE A 110 1.04 -24.27 -1.74
C ILE A 110 0.97 -22.97 -2.55
N LEU A 111 2.08 -22.48 -3.13
CA LEU A 111 2.07 -21.24 -3.92
C LEU A 111 1.06 -21.24 -5.09
N PRO A 112 0.80 -22.37 -5.80
CA PRO A 112 -0.20 -22.40 -6.86
C PRO A 112 -1.61 -22.01 -6.39
N ASP A 113 -1.97 -22.29 -5.14
CA ASP A 113 -3.29 -21.96 -4.57
C ASP A 113 -3.52 -20.44 -4.46
N PHE A 114 -2.44 -19.66 -4.50
CA PHE A 114 -2.46 -18.19 -4.45
C PHE A 114 -2.24 -17.54 -5.82
N THR A 115 -2.12 -18.30 -6.91
CA THR A 115 -1.89 -17.75 -8.25
C THR A 115 -3.19 -17.73 -9.06
N GLY A 116 -3.43 -16.66 -9.83
CA GLY A 116 -4.68 -16.43 -10.56
C GLY A 116 -5.67 -15.57 -9.77
N ILE A 117 -6.96 -15.72 -10.07
CA ILE A 117 -8.03 -14.97 -9.42
C ILE A 117 -8.38 -15.63 -8.09
N ILE A 118 -8.14 -14.93 -6.98
CA ILE A 118 -8.46 -15.40 -5.63
C ILE A 118 -9.31 -14.39 -4.87
N SER A 119 -10.07 -14.89 -3.89
CA SER A 119 -10.83 -14.04 -2.96
C SER A 119 -9.97 -13.68 -1.76
N GLN A 120 -9.80 -12.39 -1.49
CA GLN A 120 -9.00 -11.88 -0.38
C GLN A 120 -9.84 -10.92 0.48
N VAL A 121 -9.88 -11.17 1.78
CA VAL A 121 -10.34 -10.19 2.77
C VAL A 121 -9.19 -9.22 3.04
N PRO A 122 -9.35 -7.92 2.78
CA PRO A 122 -8.31 -6.96 3.09
C PRO A 122 -8.07 -6.84 4.61
N PRO A 123 -6.86 -6.46 5.04
CA PRO A 123 -6.59 -6.24 6.46
C PRO A 123 -7.40 -5.06 7.00
N LYS A 124 -7.76 -5.12 8.30
CA LYS A 124 -8.45 -4.02 9.01
C LYS A 124 -7.61 -2.73 8.97
N PHE A 125 -6.29 -2.85 9.11
CA PHE A 125 -5.34 -1.75 8.97
C PHE A 125 -5.05 -1.44 7.49
N SER A 126 -6.04 -0.94 6.75
CA SER A 126 -5.89 -0.59 5.34
C SER A 126 -6.47 0.78 4.98
N ALA A 127 -6.06 1.32 3.84
CA ALA A 127 -6.57 2.58 3.31
C ALA A 127 -7.97 2.48 2.67
N ILE A 128 -8.60 1.30 2.71
CA ILE A 128 -9.93 1.04 2.18
C ILE A 128 -10.95 1.86 2.96
N LYS A 129 -11.98 2.35 2.27
CA LYS A 129 -13.07 3.08 2.91
C LYS A 129 -14.27 2.18 3.17
N VAL A 130 -14.78 2.21 4.40
CA VAL A 130 -16.04 1.60 4.84
C VAL A 130 -16.98 2.73 5.26
N ALA A 131 -18.18 2.78 4.66
CA ALA A 131 -19.17 3.84 4.94
C ALA A 131 -18.65 5.30 4.82
N GLY A 132 -17.57 5.54 4.07
CA GLY A 132 -16.96 6.87 3.87
C GLY A 132 -15.72 7.15 4.71
N GLU A 133 -15.49 6.35 5.75
CA GLU A 133 -14.34 6.42 6.67
C GLU A 133 -13.29 5.37 6.33
N ARG A 134 -12.01 5.59 6.69
CA ARG A 134 -10.94 4.62 6.39
C ARG A 134 -10.91 3.50 7.42
N ALA A 135 -10.80 2.26 6.96
CA ALA A 135 -10.67 1.07 7.80
C ALA A 135 -9.53 1.21 8.83
N TYR A 136 -8.40 1.79 8.42
CA TYR A 136 -7.29 2.09 9.33
C TYR A 136 -7.66 3.01 10.50
N ASP A 137 -8.46 4.05 10.25
CA ASP A 137 -8.87 5.01 11.29
C ASP A 137 -9.84 4.32 12.26
N MET A 138 -10.84 3.60 11.74
CA MET A 138 -11.79 2.79 12.53
C MET A 138 -11.10 1.71 13.38
N ALA A 139 -10.11 1.01 12.81
CA ALA A 139 -9.36 -0.05 13.51
C ALA A 139 -8.54 0.51 14.68
N ARG A 140 -8.00 1.73 14.54
CA ARG A 140 -7.30 2.42 15.63
C ARG A 140 -8.23 2.91 16.74
N ASP A 141 -9.43 3.30 16.37
CA ASP A 141 -10.47 3.72 17.33
C ASP A 141 -11.13 2.52 18.03
N GLY A 142 -10.73 1.29 17.68
CA GLY A 142 -11.20 0.04 18.29
C GLY A 142 -12.60 -0.36 17.85
N GLU A 143 -13.07 0.18 16.72
CA GLU A 143 -14.40 -0.15 16.19
C GLU A 143 -14.45 -1.57 15.65
N ASP A 144 -15.57 -2.26 15.87
CA ASP A 144 -15.82 -3.56 15.27
C ASP A 144 -16.49 -3.40 13.92
N PHE A 145 -15.76 -3.73 12.86
CA PHE A 145 -16.26 -3.76 11.50
C PHE A 145 -15.68 -4.95 10.73
N THR A 146 -16.42 -5.39 9.72
CA THR A 146 -16.03 -6.47 8.81
C THR A 146 -15.74 -5.91 7.43
N LEU A 147 -14.71 -6.46 6.78
CA LEU A 147 -14.40 -6.16 5.39
C LEU A 147 -14.87 -7.31 4.52
N GLU A 148 -15.64 -6.97 3.48
CA GLU A 148 -16.08 -7.96 2.51
C GLU A 148 -14.89 -8.45 1.68
N PRO A 149 -14.82 -9.76 1.36
CA PRO A 149 -13.82 -10.28 0.45
C PRO A 149 -13.94 -9.62 -0.93
N ARG A 150 -12.79 -9.43 -1.58
CA ARG A 150 -12.71 -8.95 -2.96
C ARG A 150 -11.86 -9.89 -3.80
N ASN A 151 -12.19 -9.98 -5.08
CA ASN A 151 -11.35 -10.70 -6.02
C ASN A 151 -10.09 -9.88 -6.32
N ILE A 152 -8.94 -10.55 -6.24
CA ILE A 152 -7.64 -10.04 -6.70
C ILE A 152 -7.05 -11.03 -7.69
N GLU A 153 -6.16 -10.56 -8.55
CA GLU A 153 -5.42 -11.40 -9.49
C GLU A 153 -3.94 -11.37 -9.12
N ILE A 154 -3.34 -12.56 -9.00
CA ILE A 154 -1.92 -12.74 -8.73
C ILE A 154 -1.30 -13.43 -9.96
N ASP A 155 -0.59 -12.66 -10.78
CA ASP A 155 0.05 -13.15 -12.01
C ASP A 155 1.13 -14.20 -11.73
N ALA A 156 1.95 -13.95 -10.70
CA ALA A 156 3.05 -14.82 -10.31
C ALA A 156 3.42 -14.63 -8.84
N LEU A 157 3.64 -15.74 -8.14
CA LEU A 157 4.17 -15.78 -6.79
C LEU A 157 5.32 -16.79 -6.74
N ARG A 158 6.50 -16.36 -6.26
CA ARG A 158 7.73 -17.16 -6.29
C ARG A 158 8.48 -17.05 -4.97
N LEU A 159 8.97 -18.19 -4.47
CA LEU A 159 9.94 -18.23 -3.39
C LEU A 159 11.32 -17.87 -3.97
N THR A 160 12.09 -17.02 -3.28
CA THR A 160 13.42 -16.53 -3.70
C THR A 160 14.42 -16.64 -2.57
#